data_AF-A0A3D1ZHM2-F1
#
_entry.id   AF-A0A3D1ZHM2-F1
#
_cell.length_a   1.000
_cell.length_b   1.000
_cell.length_c   1.000
_cell.angle_alpha   90.00
_cell.angle_beta   90.00
_cell.angle_gamma   90.00
#
_symmetry.space_group_name_H-M   'P 1'
#
loop_
_entity.id
_entity.type
_entity.pdbx_description
1 polymer ?
#
loop_
_entity_poly.entity_id
_entity_poly.type
_entity_poly.pdbx_seq_one_letter_code
_entity_poly.pdbx_strand_id
1 'polypeptide(L)' 'MRFGLIGEFGEQAERLTVVGDEALVNFDPLRQRRAAEAFASLSKTNQVLIFTCHPQMVELFTSVAPDAQVINLSEITA' A
#
# COMPACT_ATOMS: atom_id res chain seq x y z
N MET A 1 7.22 -10.85 -6.12
CA MET A 1 8.46 -11.18 -5.39
C MET A 1 8.60 -10.40 -4.07
N ARG A 2 8.43 -9.07 -4.02
CA ARG A 2 8.64 -8.27 -2.78
C ARG A 2 7.78 -8.71 -1.58
N PHE A 3 6.50 -9.05 -1.77
CA PHE A 3 5.61 -9.47 -0.68
C PHE A 3 6.07 -10.75 0.03
N GLY A 4 6.57 -11.73 -0.73
CA GLY A 4 7.10 -12.98 -0.15
C GLY A 4 8.31 -12.72 0.74
N LEU A 5 9.24 -11.87 0.27
CA LEU A 5 10.42 -11.48 1.03
C LEU A 5 10.06 -10.71 2.31
N ILE A 6 9.09 -9.79 2.25
CA ILE A 6 8.61 -9.05 3.43
C ILE A 6 8.04 -10.02 4.48
N GLY A 7 7.26 -11.02 4.04
CA GLY A 7 6.74 -12.06 4.92
C GLY A 7 7.84 -12.86 5.60
N GLU A 8 8.84 -13.32 4.84
CA GLU A 8 9.97 -14.08 5.38
C GLU A 8 10.78 -13.26 6.41
N PHE A 9 11.05 -11.99 6.13
CA PHE A 9 11.72 -11.11 7.09
C PHE A 9 10.91 -10.91 8.37
N GLY A 10 9.58 -10.79 8.27
CA GLY A 10 8.72 -10.58 9.43
C GLY A 10 8.60 -11.80 10.36
N GLU A 11 8.90 -13.00 9.87
CA GLU A 11 8.95 -14.24 10.68
C GLU A 11 10.33 -14.45 11.33
N GLN A 12 11.39 -13.93 10.71
CA GLN A 12 12.78 -14.12 11.17
C GLN A 12 13.33 -12.92 11.95
N ALA A 13 12.71 -11.74 11.81
CA ALA A 13 13.15 -10.47 12.37
C ALA A 13 11.96 -9.53 12.63
N GLU A 14 12.24 -8.29 13.06
CA GLU A 14 11.20 -7.28 13.27
C GLU A 14 10.52 -6.87 11.96
N ARG A 15 9.19 -6.67 12.02
CA ARG A 15 8.37 -6.33 10.85
C ARG A 15 8.63 -4.88 10.42
N LEU A 16 9.29 -4.72 9.28
CA LEU A 16 9.64 -3.41 8.74
C LEU A 16 8.44 -2.69 8.10
N THR A 17 8.48 -1.36 8.13
CA THR A 17 7.57 -0.50 7.36
C THR A 17 7.75 -0.75 5.87
N VAL A 18 6.63 -0.89 5.16
CA VAL A 18 6.57 -1.10 3.72
C VAL A 18 6.14 0.19 3.04
N VAL A 19 6.98 0.69 2.14
CA VAL A 19 6.70 1.88 1.34
C VAL A 19 6.48 1.50 -0.12
N GLY A 20 5.33 1.84 -0.67
CA GLY A 20 5.01 1.67 -2.09
C GLY A 20 4.86 3.04 -2.76
N ASP A 21 5.70 3.35 -3.74
CA ASP A 21 5.65 4.60 -4.50
C ASP A 21 5.28 4.32 -5.96
N GLU A 22 4.11 4.82 -6.38
CA GLU A 22 3.51 4.64 -7.72
C GLU A 22 3.48 3.20 -8.26
N ALA A 23 3.50 2.20 -7.39
CA ALA A 23 3.79 0.81 -7.75
C ALA A 23 2.74 0.12 -8.66
N LEU A 24 1.54 0.70 -8.80
CA LEU A 24 0.39 0.06 -9.46
C LEU A 24 -0.02 0.69 -10.79
N VAL A 25 0.62 1.77 -11.24
CA VAL A 25 0.17 2.55 -12.40
C VAL A 25 0.17 1.76 -13.71
N ASN A 26 1.09 0.80 -13.86
CA ASN A 26 1.21 -0.03 -15.07
C ASN A 26 0.33 -1.30 -15.05
N PHE A 27 -0.48 -1.49 -14.02
CA PHE A 27 -1.35 -2.66 -13.91
C PHE A 27 -2.70 -2.40 -14.58
N ASP A 28 -3.28 -3.43 -15.21
CA ASP A 28 -4.68 -3.39 -15.59
C ASP A 28 -5.58 -3.33 -14.33
N PRO A 29 -6.85 -2.89 -14.45
CA PRO A 29 -7.72 -2.66 -13.30
C PRO A 29 -7.88 -3.88 -12.37
N LEU A 30 -7.89 -5.09 -12.92
CA LEU A 30 -8.01 -6.31 -12.12
C LEU A 30 -6.72 -6.55 -11.32
N ARG A 31 -5.55 -6.35 -11.94
CA ARG A 31 -4.26 -6.44 -11.24
C ARG A 31 -4.07 -5.35 -10.20
N GLN A 32 -4.52 -4.12 -10.47
CA GLN A 32 -4.50 -3.02 -9.50
C GLN A 32 -5.29 -3.41 -8.25
N ARG A 33 -6.54 -3.88 -8.40
CA ARG A 33 -7.38 -4.30 -7.28
C ARG A 33 -6.74 -5.41 -6.45
N ARG A 34 -6.27 -6.48 -7.10
CA ARG A 34 -5.62 -7.60 -6.40
C ARG A 34 -4.37 -7.17 -5.63
N ALA A 35 -3.59 -6.25 -6.20
CA ALA A 35 -2.42 -5.72 -5.53
C ALA A 35 -2.79 -4.83 -4.34
N ALA A 36 -3.81 -3.99 -4.48
CA ALA A 36 -4.33 -3.18 -3.37
C ALA A 36 -4.86 -4.08 -2.23
N GLU A 37 -5.59 -5.16 -2.54
CA GLU A 37 -6.03 -6.17 -1.57
C GLU A 37 -4.84 -6.85 -0.86
N ALA A 38 -3.75 -7.13 -1.60
CA ALA A 38 -2.53 -7.69 -1.00
C ALA A 38 -1.88 -6.70 -0.02
N PHE A 39 -1.78 -5.42 -0.37
CA PHE A 39 -1.30 -4.38 0.53
C PHE A 39 -2.19 -4.21 1.77
N ALA A 40 -3.52 -4.24 1.60
CA ALA A 40 -4.48 -4.20 2.71
C ALA A 40 -4.38 -5.44 3.62
N SER A 41 -4.02 -6.60 3.07
CA SER A 41 -3.72 -7.77 3.90
C SER A 41 -2.40 -7.61 4.65
N LEU A 42 -1.39 -7.03 4.01
CA LEU A 42 -0.06 -6.80 4.59
C LEU A 42 -0.10 -5.74 5.70
N SER A 43 -1.00 -4.75 5.62
CA SER A 43 -1.16 -3.72 6.65
C SER A 43 -1.63 -4.26 8.00
N LYS A 44 -2.18 -5.48 8.04
CA LYS A 44 -2.55 -6.17 9.28
C LYS A 44 -1.34 -6.55 10.13
N THR A 45 -0.16 -6.65 9.52
CA THR A 45 1.06 -7.06 10.20
C THR A 45 2.18 -6.02 10.13
N ASN A 46 2.18 -5.18 9.11
CA ASN A 46 3.22 -4.18 8.86
C ASN A 46 2.59 -2.79 8.75
N GLN A 47 3.33 -1.75 9.12
CA GLN A 47 2.95 -0.40 8.69
C GLN A 47 3.15 -0.31 7.17
N VAL A 48 2.11 0.08 6.44
CA VAL A 48 2.14 0.23 4.98
C VAL A 48 1.84 1.68 4.62
N LEU A 49 2.75 2.30 3.88
CA LEU A 49 2.63 3.66 3.36
C LEU A 49 2.61 3.60 1.83
N ILE A 50 1.52 4.06 1.22
CA ILE A 50 1.38 4.12 -0.24
C ILE A 50 1.40 5.58 -0.68
N PHE A 51 2.31 5.90 -1.59
CA PHE A 51 2.46 7.20 -2.21
C PHE A 51 1.96 7.13 -3.64
N THR A 52 1.13 8.11 -4.00
CA THR A 52 0.58 8.21 -5.35
C THR A 52 0.19 9.66 -5.64
N CYS A 53 0.38 10.09 -6.88
CA CYS A 53 -0.21 11.32 -7.40
C CYS A 53 -1.57 11.09 -8.08
N HIS A 54 -2.04 9.84 -8.18
CA HIS A 54 -3.24 9.48 -8.94
C HIS A 54 -4.47 9.32 -8.03
N PRO A 55 -5.53 10.15 -8.17
CA PRO A 55 -6.74 10.06 -7.33
C PRO A 55 -7.42 8.69 -7.38
N GLN A 56 -7.41 8.04 -8.55
CA GLN A 56 -7.98 6.69 -8.74
C GLN A 56 -7.32 5.64 -7.84
N MET A 57 -6.03 5.80 -7.51
CA MET A 57 -5.35 4.90 -6.58
C MET A 57 -5.83 5.13 -5.14
N VAL A 58 -6.06 6.38 -4.75
CA VAL A 58 -6.65 6.69 -3.43
C VAL A 58 -8.04 6.07 -3.30
N GLU A 59 -8.89 6.22 -4.32
CA GLU A 59 -10.21 5.58 -4.37
C GLU A 59 -10.13 4.05 -4.30
N LEU A 60 -9.19 3.46 -5.04
CA LEU A 60 -8.99 2.02 -5.02
C LEU A 60 -8.60 1.53 -3.62
N PHE A 61 -7.60 2.15 -3.00
CA PHE A 61 -7.11 1.76 -1.68
C PHE A 61 -8.15 1.96 -0.59
N THR A 62 -8.86 3.09 -0.60
CA THR A 62 -9.97 3.33 0.35
C THR A 62 -11.16 2.40 0.12
N SER A 63 -11.37 1.89 -1.10
CA SER A 63 -12.40 0.87 -1.35
C SER A 63 -12.05 -0.52 -0.79
N VAL A 64 -10.76 -0.91 -0.80
CA VAL A 64 -10.31 -2.23 -0.31
C VAL A 64 -9.94 -2.22 1.18
N ALA A 65 -9.54 -1.06 1.69
CA ALA A 65 -9.21 -0.80 3.09
C ALA A 65 -9.92 0.50 3.55
N PRO A 66 -11.20 0.41 3.96
CA PRO A 66 -11.99 1.58 4.36
C PRO A 66 -11.43 2.36 5.56
N ASP A 67 -10.55 1.73 6.34
CA ASP A 67 -9.84 2.31 7.48
C ASP A 67 -8.50 2.96 7.08
N ALA A 68 -8.11 2.92 5.81
CA ALA A 68 -6.91 3.58 5.31
C ALA A 68 -6.99 5.10 5.49
N GLN A 69 -5.95 5.68 6.10
CA GLN A 69 -5.84 7.13 6.22
C GLN A 69 -5.31 7.72 4.92
N VAL A 70 -5.98 8.77 4.44
CA VAL A 70 -5.56 9.56 3.29
C VAL A 70 -4.96 10.85 3.79
N ILE A 71 -3.69 11.08 3.47
CA ILE A 71 -2.97 12.29 3.84
C ILE A 71 -2.59 13.04 2.57
N ASN A 72 -3.14 14.25 2.40
CA ASN A 72 -2.77 15.10 1.27
C ASN A 72 -1.49 15.88 1.61
N LEU A 73 -0.37 15.50 0.99
CA LEU A 73 0.93 16.12 1.26
C LEU A 73 0.99 17.60 0.88
N SER A 74 0.18 18.05 -0.09
CA SER A 74 0.14 19.47 -0.46
C SER A 74 -0.48 20.37 0.61
N GLU A 75 -1.22 19.78 1.55
CA GLU A 75 -1.88 20.48 2.65
C GLU A 75 -1.03 20.43 3.94
N ILE A 76 0.06 19.65 3.95
CA ILE A 76 0.99 19.60 5.07
C ILE A 76 1.93 20.80 4.97
N THR A 77 1.80 21.73 5.90
CA THR A 77 2.76 22.82 6.08
C THR A 77 3.88 22.33 7.00
N ALA A 78 5.15 22.56 6.61
CA ALA A 78 6.33 22.20 7.40
C ALA A 78 6.52 23.14 8.61
#